data_AF-A0A533WNG1-F1
#
_entry.id   AF-A0A533WNG1-F1
#
_cell.length_a   1.000
_cell.length_b   1.000
_cell.length_c   1.000
_cell.angle_alpha   90.00
_cell.angle_beta   90.00
_cell.angle_gamma   90.00
#
_symmetry.space_group_name_H-M   'P 1'
#
loop_
_entity.id
_entity.type
_entity.pdbx_description
1 polymer ?
#
loop_
_entity_poly.entity_id
_entity_poly.type
_entity_poly.pdbx_seq_one_letter_code
_entity_poly.pdbx_strand_id
1 'polypeptide(L)'
;MTDFNYLEQVATRIKRNRQQFADVEEELATINYRIHEIPLKISTESTFAKMIGEQYNDATSELESAKQKLTAEREGLSNKIREDITTFIAEFTSPELVIPLDPSSKIADGNTTFKYKNGVVYRSIFEILSELLGLSAPILVKDVMFSASEIIIKVTDEYEAKQKFLSSINEVQKTLSIKKNY
;
A
#
# COMPACT_ATOMS: atom_id res chain seq x y z
N MET A 1 -14.59 -7.09 -14.96
CA MET A 1 -14.21 -8.38 -14.38
C MET A 1 -13.09 -8.10 -13.40
N THR A 2 -13.31 -8.35 -12.12
CA THR A 2 -12.31 -8.11 -11.08
C THR A 2 -11.30 -9.25 -11.10
N ASP A 3 -10.09 -8.96 -11.55
CA ASP A 3 -9.00 -9.94 -11.58
C ASP A 3 -7.80 -9.48 -10.75
N PHE A 4 -6.89 -10.41 -10.47
CA PHE A 4 -5.64 -10.10 -9.78
C PHE A 4 -4.79 -9.04 -10.52
N ASN A 5 -4.93 -8.84 -11.83
CA ASN A 5 -4.16 -7.78 -12.50
C ASN A 5 -4.64 -6.39 -12.07
N TYR A 6 -5.96 -6.19 -12.00
CA TYR A 6 -6.53 -4.96 -11.49
C TYR A 6 -6.18 -4.75 -10.00
N LEU A 7 -6.31 -5.78 -9.17
CA LEU A 7 -5.94 -5.70 -7.75
C LEU A 7 -4.45 -5.37 -7.54
N GLU A 8 -3.56 -5.89 -8.38
CA GLU A 8 -2.12 -5.57 -8.33
C GLU A 8 -1.86 -4.11 -8.69
N GLN A 9 -2.60 -3.55 -9.65
CA GLN A 9 -2.53 -2.12 -9.98
C GLN A 9 -3.01 -1.25 -8.82
N VAL A 10 -4.13 -1.61 -8.20
CA VAL A 10 -4.65 -0.91 -7.01
C VAL A 10 -3.65 -0.99 -5.86
N ALA A 11 -3.12 -2.18 -5.56
CA ALA A 11 -2.11 -2.36 -4.52
C ALA A 11 -0.83 -1.56 -4.79
N THR A 12 -0.37 -1.53 -6.04
CA THR A 12 0.78 -0.70 -6.45
C THR A 12 0.50 0.78 -6.25
N ARG A 13 -0.73 1.24 -6.55
CA ARG A 13 -1.14 2.64 -6.33
C ARG A 13 -1.17 3.00 -4.85
N ILE A 14 -1.70 2.11 -3.98
CA ILE A 14 -1.67 2.28 -2.52
C ILE A 14 -0.24 2.50 -2.03
N LYS A 15 0.68 1.61 -2.42
CA LYS A 15 2.10 1.72 -2.04
C LYS A 15 2.73 3.03 -2.49
N ARG A 16 2.50 3.42 -3.74
CA ARG A 16 3.04 4.66 -4.30
C ARG A 16 2.52 5.88 -3.55
N ASN A 17 1.21 5.95 -3.32
CA ASN A 17 0.60 7.08 -2.63
C ASN A 17 1.09 7.16 -1.17
N ARG A 18 1.33 6.02 -0.50
CA ARG A 18 1.92 5.98 0.85
C ARG A 18 3.36 6.48 0.88
N GLN A 19 4.18 6.13 -0.11
CA GLN A 19 5.53 6.68 -0.21
C GLN A 19 5.47 8.20 -0.38
N GLN A 20 4.66 8.69 -1.33
CA GLN A 20 4.46 10.12 -1.54
C GLN A 20 3.94 10.83 -0.28
N PHE A 21 3.05 10.19 0.47
CA PHE A 21 2.55 10.72 1.73
C PHE A 21 3.68 10.87 2.77
N ALA A 22 4.58 9.89 2.87
CA ALA A 22 5.73 9.96 3.76
C ALA A 22 6.70 11.08 3.34
N ASP A 23 6.97 11.21 2.04
CA ASP A 23 7.84 12.26 1.49
C ASP A 23 7.27 13.66 1.80
N VAL A 24 5.95 13.85 1.64
CA VAL A 24 5.24 15.11 1.97
C VAL A 24 5.29 15.42 3.47
N GLU A 25 5.17 14.41 4.34
CA GLU A 25 5.29 14.60 5.79
C GLU A 25 6.72 15.02 6.20
N GLU A 26 7.75 14.45 5.57
CA GLU A 26 9.15 14.86 5.79
C GLU A 26 9.40 16.31 5.34
N GLU A 27 8.85 16.69 4.18
CA GLU A 27 8.96 18.06 3.67
C GLU A 27 8.21 19.04 4.58
N LEU A 28 7.01 18.70 5.04
CA LEU A 28 6.26 19.48 6.02
C LEU A 28 7.02 19.67 7.33
N ALA A 29 7.68 18.63 7.83
CA ALA A 29 8.52 18.73 9.03
C ALA A 29 9.67 19.73 8.82
N THR A 30 10.32 19.68 7.66
CA THR A 30 11.39 20.61 7.28
C THR A 30 10.89 22.05 7.18
N ILE A 31 9.74 22.29 6.54
CA ILE A 31 9.15 23.62 6.41
C ILE A 31 8.72 24.17 7.78
N ASN A 32 8.08 23.35 8.61
CA ASN A 32 7.69 23.76 9.95
C ASN A 32 8.89 24.15 10.81
N TYR A 33 10.00 23.40 10.70
CA TYR A 33 11.25 23.76 11.36
C TYR A 33 11.78 25.12 10.87
N ARG A 34 11.84 25.35 9.54
CA ARG A 34 12.29 26.63 8.97
C ARG A 34 11.42 27.81 9.43
N ILE A 35 10.10 27.66 9.41
CA ILE A 35 9.17 28.70 9.90
C ILE A 35 9.46 29.01 11.37
N HIS A 36 9.71 27.99 12.19
CA HIS A 36 10.03 28.18 13.61
C HIS A 36 11.37 28.90 13.85
N GLU A 37 12.35 28.76 12.95
CA GLU A 37 13.64 29.44 13.06
C GLU A 37 13.60 30.93 12.66
N ILE A 38 12.65 31.35 11.81
CA ILE A 38 12.61 32.74 11.31
C ILE A 38 12.59 33.77 12.44
N PRO A 39 11.71 33.67 13.47
CA PRO A 39 11.70 34.63 14.57
C PRO A 39 13.01 34.69 15.38
N LEU A 40 13.79 33.61 15.37
CA LEU A 40 15.08 33.53 16.08
C LEU A 40 16.19 34.24 15.30
N LYS A 41 16.11 34.26 13.96
CA LYS A 41 17.15 34.79 13.06
C LYS A 41 16.83 36.19 12.53
N ILE A 42 15.55 36.60 12.54
CA ILE A 42 15.08 37.83 11.89
C ILE A 42 15.81 39.10 12.32
N SER A 43 16.15 39.22 13.61
CA SER A 43 16.84 40.41 14.14
C SER A 43 18.25 40.54 13.54
N THR A 44 18.99 39.44 13.51
CA THR A 44 20.36 39.38 12.98
C THR A 44 20.36 39.59 11.48
N GLU A 45 19.52 38.87 10.74
CA GLU A 45 19.45 38.92 9.28
C GLU A 45 18.96 40.28 8.76
N SER A 46 17.92 40.85 9.40
CA SER A 46 17.42 42.18 9.06
C SER A 46 18.46 43.26 9.31
N THR A 47 19.22 43.16 10.41
CA THR A 47 20.30 44.11 10.71
C THR A 47 21.44 43.99 9.70
N PHE A 48 21.85 42.76 9.35
CA PHE A 48 22.89 42.52 8.36
C PHE A 48 22.50 43.08 6.98
N ALA A 49 21.28 42.79 6.49
CA ALA A 49 20.77 43.31 5.22
C ALA A 49 20.82 44.84 5.16
N LYS A 50 20.35 45.51 6.23
CA LYS A 50 20.43 46.98 6.34
C LYS A 50 21.87 47.50 6.26
N MET A 51 22.82 46.81 6.90
CA MET A 51 24.24 47.23 6.90
C MET A 51 24.90 47.12 5.52
N ILE A 52 24.48 46.17 4.68
CA ILE A 52 25.00 46.01 3.32
C ILE A 52 24.17 46.77 2.26
N GLY A 53 23.14 47.51 2.67
CA GLY A 53 22.29 48.28 1.76
C GLY A 53 21.21 47.48 1.03
N GLU A 54 20.89 46.27 1.51
CA GLU A 54 19.90 45.36 0.92
C GLU A 54 18.58 45.37 1.72
N GLN A 55 17.48 45.04 1.04
CA GLN A 55 16.17 44.84 1.69
C GLN A 55 16.04 43.40 2.19
N TYR A 56 15.78 43.23 3.49
CA TYR A 56 15.45 41.92 4.05
C TYR A 56 14.00 41.54 3.76
N ASN A 57 13.81 40.38 3.14
CA ASN A 57 12.50 39.73 2.97
C ASN A 57 12.57 38.36 3.65
N ASP A 58 11.85 38.16 4.75
CA ASP A 58 11.75 36.83 5.32
C ASP A 58 10.94 35.93 4.40
N ALA A 59 11.42 34.70 4.19
CA ALA A 59 10.71 33.72 3.37
C ALA A 59 9.40 33.23 4.02
N THR A 60 8.86 33.91 5.03
CA THR A 60 7.70 33.46 5.82
C THR A 60 6.48 33.26 4.93
N SER A 61 6.18 34.22 4.04
CA SER A 61 5.01 34.11 3.17
C SER A 61 5.13 32.96 2.17
N GLU A 62 6.33 32.72 1.64
CA GLU A 62 6.62 31.61 0.73
C GLU A 62 6.51 30.26 1.44
N LEU A 63 7.09 30.15 2.65
CA LEU A 63 7.06 28.95 3.47
C LEU A 63 5.65 28.62 3.96
N GLU A 64 4.85 29.62 4.36
CA GLU A 64 3.44 29.40 4.73
C GLU A 64 2.60 28.97 3.52
N SER A 65 2.85 29.53 2.33
CA SER A 65 2.18 29.09 1.10
C SER A 65 2.55 27.64 0.74
N ALA A 66 3.83 27.28 0.84
CA ALA A 66 4.32 25.93 0.61
C ALA A 66 3.71 24.94 1.63
N LYS A 67 3.68 25.31 2.91
CA LYS A 67 3.05 24.53 3.98
C LYS A 67 1.57 24.27 3.70
N GLN A 68 0.82 25.28 3.27
CA GLN A 68 -0.60 25.12 2.91
C GLN A 68 -0.78 24.13 1.75
N LYS A 69 0.03 24.25 0.70
CA LYS A 69 -0.01 23.33 -0.46
C LYS A 69 0.28 21.89 -0.05
N LEU A 70 1.37 21.66 0.69
CA LEU A 70 1.74 20.33 1.16
C LEU A 70 0.72 19.75 2.14
N THR A 71 0.09 20.58 2.98
CA THR A 71 -0.98 20.12 3.88
C THR A 71 -2.20 19.64 3.09
N ALA A 72 -2.59 20.37 2.04
CA ALA A 72 -3.68 19.96 1.15
C ALA A 72 -3.32 18.71 0.35
N GLU A 73 -2.09 18.61 -0.13
CA GLU A 73 -1.59 17.42 -0.83
C GLU A 73 -1.60 16.18 0.08
N ARG A 74 -1.12 16.32 1.31
CA ARG A 74 -1.16 15.27 2.33
C ARG A 74 -2.59 14.77 2.58
N GLU A 75 -3.53 15.69 2.76
CA GLU A 75 -4.94 15.34 2.97
C GLU A 75 -5.51 14.61 1.75
N GLY A 76 -5.21 15.10 0.54
CA GLY A 76 -5.59 14.44 -0.70
C GLY A 76 -5.00 13.03 -0.85
N LEU A 77 -3.73 12.84 -0.50
CA LEU A 77 -3.07 11.52 -0.51
C LEU A 77 -3.69 10.58 0.53
N SER A 78 -3.95 11.07 1.75
CA SER A 78 -4.62 10.29 2.80
C SER A 78 -5.97 9.76 2.34
N ASN A 79 -6.78 10.63 1.73
CA ASN A 79 -8.10 10.25 1.20
C ASN A 79 -7.98 9.24 0.07
N LYS A 80 -7.07 9.45 -0.90
CA LYS A 80 -6.82 8.50 -1.99
C LYS A 80 -6.36 7.13 -1.48
N ILE A 81 -5.47 7.09 -0.49
CA ILE A 81 -5.01 5.83 0.11
C ILE A 81 -6.20 5.10 0.75
N ARG A 82 -7.05 5.81 1.49
CA ARG A 82 -8.23 5.22 2.12
C ARG A 82 -9.24 4.69 1.10
N GLU A 83 -9.50 5.45 0.05
CA GLU A 83 -10.35 5.04 -1.07
C GLU A 83 -9.79 3.79 -1.74
N ASP A 84 -8.50 3.79 -2.08
CA ASP A 84 -7.85 2.65 -2.74
C ASP A 84 -7.84 1.40 -1.87
N ILE A 85 -7.62 1.50 -0.55
CA ILE A 85 -7.72 0.38 0.38
C ILE A 85 -9.16 -0.15 0.41
N THR A 86 -10.15 0.74 0.43
CA THR A 86 -11.57 0.37 0.41
C THR A 86 -11.93 -0.36 -0.87
N THR A 87 -11.47 0.15 -2.03
CA THR A 87 -11.59 -0.52 -3.33
C THR A 87 -10.90 -1.88 -3.31
N PHE A 88 -9.65 -1.95 -2.84
CA PHE A 88 -8.90 -3.20 -2.77
C PHE A 88 -9.66 -4.27 -1.97
N ILE A 89 -10.18 -3.93 -0.79
CA ILE A 89 -10.98 -4.85 0.04
C ILE A 89 -12.27 -5.25 -0.69
N ALA A 90 -13.00 -4.29 -1.26
CA ALA A 90 -14.26 -4.58 -1.97
C ALA A 90 -14.06 -5.52 -3.16
N GLU A 91 -13.01 -5.29 -3.94
CA GLU A 91 -12.68 -6.08 -5.12
C GLU A 91 -12.13 -7.46 -4.74
N PHE A 92 -11.28 -7.56 -3.73
CA PHE A 92 -10.78 -8.85 -3.24
C PHE A 92 -11.89 -9.71 -2.60
N THR A 93 -12.87 -9.08 -1.94
CA THR A 93 -14.01 -9.77 -1.33
C THR A 93 -15.16 -10.03 -2.31
N SER A 94 -15.00 -9.64 -3.58
CA SER A 94 -15.99 -9.89 -4.62
C SER A 94 -16.19 -11.39 -4.84
N PRO A 95 -17.44 -11.88 -4.97
CA PRO A 95 -17.71 -13.27 -5.36
C PRO A 95 -17.26 -13.56 -6.79
N GLU A 96 -17.02 -12.53 -7.61
CA GLU A 96 -16.56 -12.65 -8.99
C GLU A 96 -15.03 -12.53 -9.12
N LEU A 97 -14.29 -12.60 -8.00
CA LEU A 97 -12.83 -12.51 -8.00
C LEU A 97 -12.21 -13.60 -8.89
N VAL A 98 -11.44 -13.19 -9.88
CA VAL A 98 -10.67 -14.09 -10.75
C VAL A 98 -9.20 -14.13 -10.32
N ILE A 99 -8.77 -15.33 -9.90
CA ILE A 99 -7.36 -15.62 -9.61
C ILE A 99 -6.77 -16.39 -10.81
N PRO A 100 -5.83 -15.81 -11.57
CA PRO A 100 -5.34 -16.39 -12.81
C PRO A 100 -4.30 -17.48 -12.54
N LEU A 101 -4.76 -18.64 -12.06
CA LEU A 101 -3.94 -19.83 -11.89
C LEU A 101 -3.80 -20.62 -13.19
N ASP A 102 -2.63 -21.20 -13.40
CA ASP A 102 -2.42 -22.23 -14.41
C ASP A 102 -3.24 -23.47 -14.03
N PRO A 103 -4.06 -24.02 -14.96
CA PRO A 103 -4.83 -25.23 -14.69
C PRO A 103 -3.94 -26.46 -14.42
N SER A 104 -2.69 -26.45 -14.91
CA SER A 104 -1.73 -27.53 -14.66
C SER A 104 -1.09 -27.37 -13.28
N SER A 105 -1.47 -28.27 -12.37
CA SER A 105 -0.85 -28.35 -11.05
C SER A 105 0.46 -29.15 -11.10
N LYS A 106 1.40 -28.82 -10.20
CA LYS A 106 2.60 -29.65 -9.96
C LYS A 106 2.45 -30.34 -8.62
N ILE A 107 2.43 -31.67 -8.64
CA ILE A 107 2.41 -32.50 -7.43
C ILE A 107 3.85 -32.96 -7.16
N ALA A 108 4.40 -32.56 -6.02
CA ALA A 108 5.74 -32.95 -5.59
C ALA A 108 5.87 -32.81 -4.07
N ASP A 109 6.65 -33.69 -3.45
CA ASP A 109 7.04 -33.60 -2.03
C ASP A 109 5.84 -33.46 -1.06
N GLY A 110 4.76 -34.17 -1.33
CA GLY A 110 3.54 -34.12 -0.51
C GLY A 110 2.65 -32.89 -0.75
N ASN A 111 2.99 -32.02 -1.70
CA ASN A 111 2.31 -30.77 -1.98
C ASN A 111 1.75 -30.72 -3.41
N THR A 112 0.64 -29.99 -3.57
CA THR A 112 0.09 -29.56 -4.84
C THR A 112 0.36 -28.07 -4.99
N THR A 113 1.05 -27.71 -6.07
CA THR A 113 1.43 -26.32 -6.35
C THR A 113 0.70 -25.80 -7.58
N PHE A 114 0.07 -24.65 -7.45
CA PHE A 114 -0.55 -23.90 -8.54
C PHE A 114 0.25 -22.63 -8.80
N LYS A 115 0.72 -22.44 -10.03
CA LYS A 115 1.41 -21.21 -10.44
C LYS A 115 0.42 -20.23 -11.05
N TYR A 116 0.77 -18.95 -11.06
CA TYR A 116 0.01 -17.98 -11.85
C TYR A 116 0.27 -18.16 -13.34
N LYS A 117 -0.74 -17.87 -14.15
CA LYS A 117 -0.65 -17.92 -15.62
C LYS A 117 0.49 -17.05 -16.12
N ASN A 118 1.17 -17.53 -17.17
CA ASN A 118 2.29 -16.83 -17.82
C ASN A 118 3.46 -16.47 -16.89
N GLY A 119 3.56 -17.09 -15.71
CA GLY A 119 4.62 -16.80 -14.74
C GLY A 119 4.54 -15.40 -14.12
N VAL A 120 3.35 -14.77 -14.13
CA VAL A 120 3.13 -13.46 -13.50
C VAL A 120 3.35 -13.56 -11.99
N VAL A 121 3.86 -12.48 -11.39
CA VAL A 121 4.10 -12.39 -9.94
C VAL A 121 3.30 -11.23 -9.37
N TYR A 122 2.48 -11.49 -8.36
CA TYR A 122 1.56 -10.54 -7.74
C TYR A 122 2.08 -10.05 -6.38
N ARG A 123 3.17 -9.29 -6.38
CA ARG A 123 3.85 -8.90 -5.12
C ARG A 123 3.00 -7.97 -4.27
N SER A 124 2.46 -6.92 -4.90
CA SER A 124 1.80 -5.83 -4.19
C SER A 124 0.50 -6.30 -3.54
N ILE A 125 -0.26 -7.18 -4.19
CA ILE A 125 -1.44 -7.81 -3.58
C ILE A 125 -1.08 -8.46 -2.25
N PHE A 126 -0.06 -9.32 -2.22
CA PHE A 126 0.27 -10.06 -0.99
C PHE A 126 0.90 -9.21 0.09
N GLU A 127 1.65 -8.16 -0.27
CA GLU A 127 2.12 -7.18 0.70
C GLU A 127 0.94 -6.47 1.37
N ILE A 128 0.00 -5.92 0.58
CA ILE A 128 -1.19 -5.24 1.11
C ILE A 128 -2.08 -6.21 1.89
N LEU A 129 -2.31 -7.43 1.40
CA LEU A 129 -3.07 -8.45 2.13
C LEU A 129 -2.42 -8.81 3.46
N SER A 130 -1.10 -9.01 3.47
CA SER A 130 -0.36 -9.38 4.69
C SER A 130 -0.51 -8.28 5.74
N GLU A 131 -0.38 -7.02 5.33
CA GLU A 131 -0.61 -5.87 6.20
C GLU A 131 -2.06 -5.79 6.71
N LEU A 132 -3.05 -5.88 5.82
CA LEU A 132 -4.46 -5.80 6.19
C LEU A 132 -4.84 -6.93 7.16
N LEU A 133 -4.30 -8.14 6.97
CA LEU A 133 -4.54 -9.29 7.83
C LEU A 133 -3.69 -9.29 9.10
N GLY A 134 -2.66 -8.44 9.20
CA GLY A 134 -1.70 -8.47 10.31
C GLY A 134 -0.83 -9.72 10.31
N LEU A 135 -0.52 -10.27 9.13
CA LEU A 135 0.28 -11.46 8.91
C LEU A 135 1.57 -11.12 8.16
N SER A 136 2.56 -12.00 8.20
CA SER A 136 3.72 -11.91 7.31
C SER A 136 3.43 -12.60 5.97
N ALA A 137 4.11 -12.16 4.91
CA ALA A 137 4.16 -12.89 3.64
C ALA A 137 5.24 -14.00 3.72
N PRO A 138 4.99 -15.21 3.18
CA PRO A 138 3.77 -15.66 2.51
C PRO A 138 2.61 -15.91 3.51
N ILE A 139 1.39 -15.68 3.05
CA ILE A 139 0.19 -15.77 3.90
C ILE A 139 -0.19 -17.24 4.03
N LEU A 140 -0.11 -17.79 5.25
CA LEU A 140 -0.50 -19.17 5.54
C LEU A 140 -1.91 -19.23 6.11
N VAL A 141 -2.80 -19.93 5.43
CA VAL A 141 -4.18 -20.19 5.87
C VAL A 141 -4.39 -21.70 5.89
N LYS A 142 -4.32 -22.29 7.09
CA LYS A 142 -4.35 -23.74 7.32
C LYS A 142 -3.26 -24.44 6.50
N ASP A 143 -3.64 -25.29 5.54
CA ASP A 143 -2.75 -26.07 4.69
C ASP A 143 -2.39 -25.34 3.38
N VAL A 144 -2.85 -24.11 3.18
CA VAL A 144 -2.65 -23.32 1.96
C VAL A 144 -1.69 -22.17 2.24
N MET A 145 -0.59 -22.12 1.51
CA MET A 145 0.36 -21.01 1.52
C MET A 145 0.15 -20.18 0.26
N PHE A 146 -0.23 -18.92 0.43
CA PHE A 146 -0.36 -17.95 -0.64
C PHE A 146 0.91 -17.10 -0.73
N SER A 147 1.56 -17.11 -1.90
CA SER A 147 2.76 -16.32 -2.18
C SER A 147 2.60 -15.56 -3.49
N ALA A 148 3.49 -14.58 -3.72
CA ALA A 148 3.44 -13.75 -4.91
C ALA A 148 3.64 -14.51 -6.23
N SER A 149 4.31 -15.66 -6.23
CA SER A 149 4.62 -16.43 -7.44
C SER A 149 3.76 -17.68 -7.60
N GLU A 150 3.27 -18.25 -6.50
CA GLU A 150 2.55 -19.52 -6.52
C GLU A 150 1.73 -19.75 -5.24
N ILE A 151 0.84 -20.73 -5.32
CA ILE A 151 0.03 -21.20 -4.21
C ILE A 151 0.40 -22.66 -3.95
N ILE A 152 0.83 -22.95 -2.73
CA ILE A 152 1.26 -24.29 -2.32
C ILE A 152 0.25 -24.85 -1.32
N ILE A 153 -0.20 -26.08 -1.53
CA ILE A 153 -1.20 -26.74 -0.70
C ILE A 153 -0.65 -28.09 -0.23
N LYS A 154 -0.69 -28.35 1.08
CA LYS A 154 -0.12 -29.54 1.72
C LYS A 154 -0.97 -30.80 1.53
N VAL A 155 -1.22 -31.18 0.29
CA VAL A 155 -1.90 -32.42 -0.12
C VAL A 155 -1.40 -32.86 -1.49
N THR A 156 -1.49 -34.15 -1.79
CA THR A 156 -1.15 -34.70 -3.12
C THR A 156 -2.36 -34.92 -4.02
N ASP A 157 -3.57 -34.97 -3.45
CA ASP A 157 -4.80 -35.09 -4.23
C ASP A 157 -5.20 -33.71 -4.78
N GLU A 158 -5.27 -33.59 -6.10
CA GLU A 158 -5.54 -32.31 -6.77
C GLU A 158 -6.96 -31.79 -6.49
N TYR A 159 -7.94 -32.69 -6.32
CA TYR A 159 -9.31 -32.30 -6.02
C TYR A 159 -9.42 -31.74 -4.60
N GLU A 160 -8.84 -32.42 -3.62
CA GLU A 160 -8.69 -31.94 -2.25
C GLU A 160 -7.94 -30.60 -2.21
N ALA A 161 -6.88 -30.45 -3.01
CA ALA A 161 -6.13 -29.19 -3.12
C ALA A 161 -7.04 -28.04 -3.57
N LYS A 162 -7.87 -28.26 -4.59
CA LYS A 162 -8.85 -27.27 -5.08
C LYS A 162 -9.87 -26.91 -4.01
N GLN A 163 -10.38 -27.90 -3.25
CA GLN A 163 -11.31 -27.64 -2.15
C GLN A 163 -10.66 -26.80 -1.04
N LYS A 164 -9.43 -27.14 -0.65
CA LYS A 164 -8.67 -26.38 0.36
C LYS A 164 -8.38 -24.96 -0.11
N PHE A 165 -7.97 -24.78 -1.36
CA PHE A 165 -7.79 -23.46 -1.97
C PHE A 165 -9.06 -22.59 -1.86
N LEU A 166 -10.20 -23.11 -2.31
CA LEU A 166 -11.47 -22.38 -2.27
C LEU A 166 -11.87 -22.06 -0.82
N SER A 167 -11.70 -22.99 0.12
CA SER A 167 -11.99 -22.73 1.53
C SER A 167 -11.09 -21.65 2.11
N SER A 168 -9.79 -21.66 1.79
CA SER A 168 -8.84 -20.68 2.32
C SER A 168 -9.06 -19.29 1.72
N ILE A 169 -9.39 -19.17 0.43
CA ILE A 169 -9.78 -17.88 -0.17
C ILE A 169 -11.03 -17.33 0.51
N ASN A 170 -12.06 -18.16 0.73
CA ASN A 170 -13.27 -17.75 1.45
C ASN A 170 -12.97 -17.25 2.88
N GLU A 171 -12.01 -17.88 3.57
CA GLU A 171 -11.59 -17.47 4.90
C GLU A 171 -10.88 -16.11 4.90
N VAL A 172 -9.98 -15.88 3.93
CA VAL A 172 -9.35 -14.57 3.71
C VAL A 172 -10.41 -13.51 3.41
N GLN A 173 -11.34 -13.78 2.49
CA GLN A 173 -12.41 -12.85 2.13
C GLN A 173 -13.33 -12.52 3.31
N LYS A 174 -13.68 -13.50 4.15
CA LYS A 174 -14.44 -13.27 5.38
C LYS A 174 -13.68 -12.38 6.36
N THR A 175 -12.40 -12.66 6.57
CA THR A 175 -11.55 -11.87 7.47
C THR A 175 -11.43 -10.41 7.02
N LEU A 176 -11.22 -10.19 5.71
CA LEU A 176 -11.19 -8.85 5.13
C LEU A 176 -12.55 -8.14 5.21
N SER A 177 -13.65 -8.87 5.02
CA SER A 177 -15.01 -8.31 5.12
C SER A 177 -15.33 -7.82 6.52
N ILE A 178 -14.82 -8.48 7.57
CA ILE A 178 -14.96 -8.00 8.95
C ILE A 178 -14.20 -6.68 9.13
N LYS A 179 -12.99 -6.57 8.56
CA LYS A 179 -12.16 -5.36 8.60
C LYS A 179 -12.74 -4.20 7.78
N LYS A 180 -13.61 -4.46 6.80
CA LYS A 180 -14.32 -3.42 6.04
C LYS A 180 -15.27 -2.58 6.90
N ASN A 181 -15.74 -3.14 8.03
CA ASN A 181 -16.73 -2.53 8.91
C ASN A 181 -16.12 -1.83 10.14
N TYR A 182 -14.78 -1.73 10.20
CA TYR A 182 -14.02 -0.98 11.20
C TYR A 182 -13.30 0.19 10.53
#